data_AF-A0A9X5ALJ1-F1
#
_entry.id   AF-A0A9X5ALJ1-F1
#
_cell.length_a   1.000
_cell.length_b   1.000
_cell.length_c   1.000
_cell.angle_alpha   90.00
_cell.angle_beta   90.00
_cell.angle_gamma   90.00
#
_symmetry.space_group_name_H-M   'P 1'
#
loop_
_entity.id
_entity.type
_entity.pdbx_description
1 polymer ?
#
loop_
_entity_poly.entity_id
_entity_poly.type
_entity_poly.pdbx_seq_one_letter_code
_entity_poly.pdbx_strand_id
1 'polypeptide(L)'
;MQKVEELYPKFQTAIEHLQKALNVSFSSALTETFDNLENGKIKVESGAPDKETVAELTEEYRQLDYDNLPRALKVQIFTLLALKAITQDASDYNLMPTPSVVATIIALIWQKIVPTGKKTVVDPAIGTGNLLYSVIRQLIQENHSQNNYNLIGIDNEESLLDLADIGAHLEDLKIDLYCQDALDPWMIEKADVVLSDLPVGYYPLDNNAQRYENHAKEGHSFAHTLFIEQLVNNLKRDGFAFLVVPRLLFTGKGSTEFMTWLAKKVNIQAIVDLPDNMFSNQIQQKSILVFQNHGDHAVEREVLVAKLDSLKGPKSLVAFNMKLNDWYHKNKD
;
A
#
# COMPACT_ATOMS: atom_id res chain seq x y z
N MET A 1 2.34 27.73 13.92
CA MET A 1 2.45 26.33 13.49
C MET A 1 2.24 26.33 12.00
N GLN A 2 3.28 26.07 11.21
CA GLN A 2 3.19 26.09 9.75
C GLN A 2 2.16 25.04 9.31
N LYS A 3 1.34 25.38 8.32
CA LYS A 3 0.30 24.50 7.77
C LYS A 3 0.76 23.87 6.47
N VAL A 4 0.18 22.72 6.13
CA VAL A 4 0.40 22.04 4.84
C VAL A 4 0.20 23.00 3.66
N GLU A 5 -0.84 23.83 3.70
CA GLU A 5 -1.16 24.82 2.67
C GLU A 5 -0.04 25.84 2.42
N GLU A 6 0.78 26.14 3.43
CA GLU A 6 1.88 27.09 3.35
C GLU A 6 3.19 26.43 2.92
N LEU A 7 3.44 25.19 3.37
CA LEU A 7 4.68 24.46 3.11
C LEU A 7 4.67 23.72 1.78
N TYR A 8 3.54 23.10 1.42
CA TYR A 8 3.44 22.29 0.22
C TYR A 8 3.92 23.02 -1.05
N PRO A 9 3.49 24.28 -1.33
CA PRO A 9 3.98 25.00 -2.49
C PRO A 9 5.49 25.25 -2.47
N LYS A 10 6.07 25.48 -1.29
CA LYS A 10 7.52 25.72 -1.15
C LYS A 10 8.34 24.46 -1.45
N PHE A 11 7.92 23.32 -0.89
CA PHE A 11 8.54 22.03 -1.22
C PHE A 11 8.42 21.77 -2.72
N GLN A 12 7.23 21.96 -3.29
CA GLN A 12 7.01 21.78 -4.71
C GLN A 12 7.93 22.66 -5.57
N THR A 13 8.09 23.94 -5.22
CA THR A 13 9.01 24.84 -5.94
C THR A 13 10.44 24.32 -5.91
N ALA A 14 10.95 23.89 -4.76
CA ALA A 14 12.31 23.38 -4.65
C ALA A 14 12.52 22.07 -5.43
N ILE A 15 11.52 21.20 -5.43
CA ILE A 15 11.53 19.97 -6.24
C ILE A 15 11.53 20.31 -7.73
N GLU A 16 10.65 21.22 -8.19
CA GLU A 16 10.59 21.63 -9.60
C GLU A 16 11.86 22.36 -10.05
N HIS A 17 12.53 23.07 -9.15
CA HIS A 17 13.83 23.68 -9.40
C HIS A 17 14.89 22.59 -9.62
N LEU A 18 15.04 21.65 -8.68
CA LEU A 18 15.97 20.53 -8.81
C LEU A 18 15.65 19.67 -10.04
N GLN A 19 14.37 19.43 -10.32
CA GLN A 19 13.89 18.70 -11.49
C GLN A 19 14.42 19.30 -12.80
N LYS A 20 14.30 20.62 -12.96
CA LYS A 20 14.79 21.33 -14.16
C LYS A 20 16.32 21.28 -14.26
N ALA A 21 17.01 21.46 -13.13
CA ALA A 21 18.46 21.49 -13.08
C ALA A 21 19.08 20.14 -13.42
N LEU A 22 18.45 19.04 -13.00
CA LEU A 22 18.90 17.68 -13.28
C LEU A 22 18.30 17.08 -14.57
N ASN A 23 17.25 17.70 -15.12
CA ASN A 23 16.49 17.19 -16.26
C ASN A 23 15.97 15.75 -16.02
N VAL A 24 15.30 15.54 -14.89
CA VAL A 24 14.77 14.24 -14.45
C VAL A 24 13.25 14.28 -14.23
N SER A 25 12.62 13.14 -13.92
CA SER A 25 11.20 13.09 -13.57
C SER A 25 10.91 13.81 -12.26
N PHE A 26 9.64 14.18 -12.02
CA PHE A 26 9.26 14.81 -10.76
C PHE A 26 9.49 13.84 -9.60
N SER A 27 9.20 12.54 -9.79
CA SER A 27 9.51 11.50 -8.79
C SER A 27 10.99 11.47 -8.42
N SER A 28 11.90 11.48 -9.40
CA SER A 28 13.35 11.45 -9.15
C SER A 28 13.81 12.69 -8.37
N ALA A 29 13.33 13.88 -8.76
CA ALA A 29 13.67 15.12 -8.06
C ALA A 29 13.06 15.20 -6.65
N LEU A 30 11.87 14.60 -6.44
CA LEU A 30 11.25 14.45 -5.14
C LEU A 30 12.12 13.56 -4.23
N THR A 31 12.56 12.41 -4.73
CA THR A 31 13.46 11.50 -4.01
C THR A 31 14.73 12.21 -3.57
N GLU A 32 15.44 12.81 -4.53
CA GLU A 32 16.69 13.52 -4.27
C GLU A 32 16.49 14.73 -3.33
N THR A 33 15.35 15.41 -3.40
CA THR A 33 15.04 16.52 -2.48
C THR A 33 14.90 16.04 -1.04
N PHE A 34 14.18 14.93 -0.80
CA PHE A 34 14.05 14.40 0.56
C PHE A 34 15.37 13.83 1.08
N ASP A 35 16.17 13.20 0.23
CA ASP A 35 17.53 12.78 0.58
C ASP A 35 18.43 13.95 0.96
N ASN A 36 18.38 15.04 0.18
CA ASN A 36 19.14 16.26 0.47
C ASN A 36 18.72 16.88 1.82
N LEU A 37 17.42 16.88 2.12
CA LEU A 37 16.87 17.41 3.36
C LEU A 37 17.25 16.55 4.58
N GLU A 38 17.15 15.23 4.46
CA GLU A 38 17.50 14.29 5.55
C GLU A 38 19.01 14.25 5.82
N ASN A 39 19.85 14.42 4.80
CA ASN A 39 21.31 14.43 4.94
C ASN A 39 21.91 15.83 5.15
N GLY A 40 21.10 16.89 5.04
CA GLY A 40 21.53 18.28 5.14
C GLY A 40 22.56 18.70 4.07
N LYS A 41 22.55 18.04 2.90
CA LYS A 41 23.54 18.25 1.84
C LYS A 41 22.93 18.01 0.47
N ILE A 42 23.05 19.01 -0.42
CA ILE A 42 22.74 18.85 -1.83
C ILE A 42 23.80 17.98 -2.49
N LYS A 43 23.38 16.84 -3.03
CA LYS A 43 24.25 15.96 -3.82
C LYS A 43 24.56 16.60 -5.16
N VAL A 44 25.83 16.55 -5.57
CA VAL A 44 26.29 17.02 -6.88
C VAL A 44 27.07 15.90 -7.53
N GLU A 45 26.56 15.39 -8.64
CA GLU A 45 27.18 14.33 -9.43
C GLU A 45 27.52 14.84 -10.82
N SER A 46 28.76 14.61 -11.26
CA SER A 46 29.25 15.06 -12.58
C SER A 46 29.01 16.56 -12.87
N GLY A 47 28.94 17.39 -11.83
CA GLY A 47 28.71 18.83 -11.94
C GLY A 47 27.25 19.27 -12.03
N ALA A 48 26.28 18.37 -11.82
CA ALA A 48 24.85 18.67 -11.75
C ALA A 48 24.29 18.41 -10.33
N PRO A 49 23.47 19.31 -9.75
CA PRO A 49 23.17 20.65 -10.28
C PRO A 49 24.40 21.57 -10.25
N ASP A 50 24.38 22.65 -11.03
CA ASP A 50 25.49 23.60 -11.06
C ASP A 50 25.60 24.43 -9.77
N LYS A 51 26.69 25.18 -9.61
CA LYS A 51 26.96 25.94 -8.38
C LYS A 51 25.93 27.03 -8.08
N GLU A 52 25.33 27.63 -9.11
CA GLU A 52 24.33 28.68 -8.96
C GLU A 52 23.04 28.06 -8.43
N THR A 53 22.58 26.97 -9.06
CA THR A 53 21.42 26.21 -8.60
C THR A 53 21.62 25.65 -7.18
N VAL A 54 22.82 25.16 -6.83
CA VAL A 54 23.10 24.70 -5.46
C VAL A 54 22.91 25.84 -4.45
N ALA A 55 23.34 27.05 -4.77
CA ALA A 55 23.20 28.20 -3.87
C ALA A 55 21.72 28.60 -3.69
N GLU A 56 20.94 28.56 -4.77
CA GLU A 56 19.50 28.85 -4.74
C GLU A 56 18.72 27.78 -3.97
N LEU A 57 18.94 26.50 -4.26
CA LEU A 57 18.34 25.38 -3.54
C LEU A 57 18.70 25.37 -2.05
N THR A 58 19.92 25.78 -1.69
CA THR A 58 20.33 25.91 -0.28
C THR A 58 19.44 26.92 0.45
N GLU A 59 19.13 28.04 -0.19
CA GLU A 59 18.25 29.05 0.38
C GLU A 59 16.79 28.57 0.45
N GLU A 60 16.31 27.90 -0.61
CA GLU A 60 14.97 27.31 -0.64
C GLU A 60 14.79 26.27 0.47
N TYR A 61 15.72 25.34 0.63
CA TYR A 61 15.70 24.31 1.67
C TYR A 61 15.76 24.92 3.08
N ARG A 62 16.56 25.98 3.27
CA ARG A 62 16.58 26.71 4.55
C ARG A 62 15.22 27.29 4.91
N GLN A 63 14.45 27.77 3.93
CA GLN A 63 13.12 28.34 4.14
C GLN A 63 12.04 27.30 4.46
N LEU A 64 12.32 26.01 4.22
CA LEU A 64 11.42 24.91 4.61
C LEU A 64 11.46 24.63 6.11
N ASP A 65 12.54 25.01 6.80
CA ASP A 65 12.75 24.73 8.23
C ASP A 65 12.55 23.24 8.57
N TYR A 66 13.05 22.37 7.69
CA TYR A 66 12.72 20.95 7.64
C TYR A 66 12.94 20.22 8.97
N ASP A 67 14.06 20.48 9.65
CA ASP A 67 14.44 19.79 10.90
C ASP A 67 13.47 20.08 12.05
N ASN A 68 12.80 21.23 12.03
CA ASN A 68 11.85 21.64 13.06
C ASN A 68 10.40 21.25 12.74
N LEU A 69 10.14 20.63 11.57
CA LEU A 69 8.80 20.17 11.21
C LEU A 69 8.41 18.93 12.01
N PRO A 70 7.17 18.87 12.55
CA PRO A 70 6.64 17.64 13.13
C PRO A 70 6.65 16.51 12.11
N ARG A 71 7.02 15.30 12.54
CA ARG A 71 7.04 14.08 11.69
C ARG A 71 5.75 13.89 10.89
N ALA A 72 4.59 14.02 11.56
CA ALA A 72 3.28 13.88 10.91
C ALA A 72 3.08 14.89 9.76
N LEU A 73 3.65 16.09 9.88
CA LEU A 73 3.59 17.11 8.83
C LEU A 73 4.51 16.77 7.66
N LYS A 74 5.73 16.25 7.94
CA LYS A 74 6.65 15.76 6.90
C LYS A 74 6.01 14.64 6.08
N VAL A 75 5.47 13.62 6.75
CA VAL A 75 4.73 12.51 6.12
C VAL A 75 3.59 13.05 5.26
N GLN A 76 2.76 13.95 5.79
CA GLN A 76 1.61 14.48 5.05
C GLN A 76 2.04 15.24 3.79
N ILE A 77 3.09 16.07 3.87
CA ILE A 77 3.65 16.79 2.72
C ILE A 77 4.20 15.80 1.69
N PHE A 78 4.99 14.83 2.14
CA PHE A 78 5.56 13.79 1.28
C PHE A 78 4.46 13.00 0.56
N THR A 79 3.42 12.53 1.25
CA THR A 79 2.31 11.79 0.64
C THR A 79 1.62 12.60 -0.47
N LEU A 80 1.43 13.90 -0.27
CA LEU A 80 0.82 14.76 -1.29
C LEU A 80 1.74 14.99 -2.49
N LEU A 81 3.04 15.14 -2.26
CA LEU A 81 4.03 15.31 -3.32
C LEU A 81 4.24 14.00 -4.11
N ALA A 82 4.26 12.85 -3.44
CA ALA A 82 4.30 11.54 -4.07
C ALA A 82 3.04 11.30 -4.92
N LEU A 83 1.86 11.68 -4.42
CA LEU A 83 0.62 11.67 -5.22
C LEU A 83 0.76 12.57 -6.47
N LYS A 84 1.35 13.77 -6.33
CA LYS A 84 1.61 14.64 -7.48
C LYS A 84 2.60 13.99 -8.46
N ALA A 85 3.68 13.37 -7.98
CA ALA A 85 4.65 12.65 -8.82
C ALA A 85 3.95 11.60 -9.69
N ILE A 86 3.15 10.74 -9.05
CA ILE A 86 2.40 9.67 -9.71
C ILE A 86 1.40 10.23 -10.72
N THR A 87 0.63 11.26 -10.35
CA THR A 87 -0.44 11.80 -11.22
C THR A 87 0.07 12.69 -12.34
N GLN A 88 1.25 13.29 -12.18
CA GLN A 88 1.91 14.07 -13.21
C GLN A 88 2.63 13.16 -14.22
N ASP A 89 3.20 12.06 -13.74
CA ASP A 89 4.01 11.15 -14.55
C ASP A 89 3.17 10.00 -15.16
N ALA A 90 1.93 9.74 -14.70
CA ALA A 90 1.08 8.66 -15.21
C ALA A 90 -0.44 8.91 -15.18
N SER A 91 -1.16 8.26 -16.11
CA SER A 91 -2.64 8.15 -16.10
C SER A 91 -3.15 6.84 -15.47
N ASP A 92 -2.26 6.02 -14.92
CA ASP A 92 -2.59 4.69 -14.41
C ASP A 92 -3.12 4.74 -12.98
N TYR A 93 -4.36 4.27 -12.80
CA TYR A 93 -5.02 4.20 -11.50
C TYR A 93 -4.39 3.17 -10.56
N ASN A 94 -3.65 2.18 -11.08
CA ASN A 94 -2.94 1.20 -10.26
C ASN A 94 -1.80 1.82 -9.44
N LEU A 95 -1.29 2.98 -9.87
CA LEU A 95 -0.21 3.69 -9.19
C LEU A 95 -0.74 4.62 -8.09
N MET A 96 -2.06 4.85 -8.00
CA MET A 96 -2.62 5.77 -7.02
C MET A 96 -2.47 5.24 -5.58
N PRO A 97 -2.02 6.08 -4.62
CA PRO A 97 -1.96 5.69 -3.22
C PRO A 97 -3.34 5.30 -2.67
N THR A 98 -3.40 4.21 -1.92
CA THR A 98 -4.63 3.78 -1.26
C THR A 98 -5.04 4.78 -0.17
N PRO A 99 -6.30 5.28 -0.16
CA PRO A 99 -6.74 6.27 0.84
C PRO A 99 -6.63 5.75 2.28
N SER A 100 -6.21 6.62 3.21
CA SER A 100 -5.94 6.27 4.62
C SER A 100 -7.12 5.60 5.35
N VAL A 101 -8.35 5.93 4.98
CA VAL A 101 -9.54 5.32 5.56
C VAL A 101 -9.66 3.81 5.27
N VAL A 102 -9.13 3.35 4.12
CA VAL A 102 -9.05 1.91 3.79
C VAL A 102 -8.09 1.22 4.76
N ALA A 103 -6.95 1.86 5.06
CA ALA A 103 -6.01 1.38 6.06
C ALA A 103 -6.66 1.26 7.45
N THR A 104 -7.51 2.22 7.84
CA THR A 104 -8.26 2.13 9.12
C THR A 104 -9.21 0.94 9.17
N ILE A 105 -9.95 0.66 8.09
CA ILE A 105 -10.85 -0.50 8.04
C ILE A 105 -10.05 -1.80 8.17
N ILE A 106 -8.94 -1.91 7.45
CA ILE A 106 -8.05 -3.07 7.52
C ILE A 106 -7.49 -3.22 8.94
N ALA A 107 -6.99 -2.14 9.56
CA ALA A 107 -6.47 -2.17 10.91
C ALA A 107 -7.53 -2.63 11.94
N LEU A 108 -8.78 -2.17 11.81
CA LEU A 108 -9.89 -2.62 12.67
C LEU A 108 -10.13 -4.13 12.54
N ILE A 109 -10.17 -4.67 11.33
CA ILE A 109 -10.34 -6.11 11.11
C ILE A 109 -9.14 -6.88 11.66
N TRP A 110 -7.92 -6.43 11.33
CA TRP A 110 -6.67 -7.04 11.79
C TRP A 110 -6.65 -7.20 13.31
N GLN A 111 -6.96 -6.14 14.05
CA GLN A 111 -6.95 -6.15 15.53
C GLN A 111 -7.89 -7.20 16.14
N LYS A 112 -8.94 -7.61 15.41
CA LYS A 112 -9.89 -8.63 15.89
C LYS A 112 -9.40 -10.04 15.64
N ILE A 113 -8.84 -10.29 14.46
CA ILE A 113 -8.66 -11.67 13.96
C ILE A 113 -7.21 -12.14 13.95
N VAL A 114 -6.23 -11.23 13.89
CA VAL A 114 -4.83 -11.60 13.83
C VAL A 114 -4.28 -11.75 15.25
N PRO A 115 -3.70 -12.90 15.62
CA PRO A 115 -3.09 -13.09 16.94
C PRO A 115 -1.97 -12.08 17.20
N THR A 116 -1.84 -11.62 18.45
CA THR A 116 -0.77 -10.71 18.86
C THR A 116 0.61 -11.37 18.79
N GLY A 117 1.66 -10.55 18.84
CA GLY A 117 3.06 -10.98 18.76
C GLY A 117 3.75 -10.52 17.48
N LYS A 118 4.99 -10.96 17.30
CA LYS A 118 5.79 -10.57 16.13
C LYS A 118 5.19 -11.14 14.84
N LYS A 119 5.17 -10.34 13.78
CA LYS A 119 4.67 -10.73 12.46
C LYS A 119 5.61 -10.26 11.36
N THR A 120 5.93 -11.13 10.42
CA THR A 120 6.46 -10.74 9.11
C THR A 120 5.28 -10.34 8.22
N VAL A 121 5.28 -9.09 7.77
CA VAL A 121 4.23 -8.48 6.95
C VAL A 121 4.80 -8.18 5.59
N VAL A 122 4.17 -8.73 4.54
CA VAL A 122 4.62 -8.55 3.16
C VAL A 122 3.56 -7.79 2.35
N ASP A 123 3.99 -6.75 1.64
CA ASP A 123 3.20 -6.11 0.57
C ASP A 123 3.85 -6.44 -0.79
N PRO A 124 3.23 -7.30 -1.61
CA PRO A 124 3.78 -7.73 -2.91
C PRO A 124 3.61 -6.69 -4.03
N ALA A 125 2.89 -5.60 -3.78
CA ALA A 125 2.65 -4.53 -4.75
C ALA A 125 2.63 -3.21 -3.97
N ILE A 126 3.76 -2.93 -3.30
CA ILE A 126 3.82 -1.92 -2.25
C ILE A 126 3.56 -0.50 -2.78
N GLY A 127 3.85 -0.22 -4.05
CA GLY A 127 3.82 1.11 -4.60
C GLY A 127 4.65 2.06 -3.74
N THR A 128 4.07 3.16 -3.28
CA THR A 128 4.72 4.13 -2.38
C THR A 128 4.68 3.73 -0.89
N GLY A 129 4.14 2.55 -0.56
CA GLY A 129 4.04 2.04 0.80
C GLY A 129 2.94 2.68 1.66
N ASN A 130 2.18 3.65 1.13
CA ASN A 130 1.20 4.41 1.91
C ASN A 130 0.17 3.54 2.65
N LEU A 131 -0.33 2.46 2.02
CA LEU A 131 -1.25 1.52 2.65
C LEU A 131 -0.59 0.78 3.82
N LEU A 132 0.53 0.10 3.55
CA LEU A 132 1.29 -0.66 4.53
C LEU A 132 1.64 0.20 5.73
N TYR A 133 2.29 1.35 5.50
CA TYR A 133 2.73 2.24 6.58
C TYR A 133 1.55 2.79 7.39
N SER A 134 0.44 3.13 6.73
CA SER A 134 -0.74 3.62 7.43
C SER A 134 -1.42 2.57 8.31
N VAL A 135 -1.44 1.30 7.89
CA VAL A 135 -1.95 0.21 8.73
C VAL A 135 -1.00 -0.04 9.90
N ILE A 136 0.29 -0.20 9.62
CA ILE A 136 1.30 -0.53 10.63
C ILE A 136 1.39 0.57 11.70
N ARG A 137 1.40 1.85 11.31
CA ARG A 137 1.38 2.98 12.24
C ARG A 137 0.20 2.93 13.20
N GLN A 138 -1.01 2.64 12.69
CA GLN A 138 -2.21 2.50 13.52
C GLN A 138 -2.06 1.31 14.49
N LEU A 139 -1.56 0.17 14.02
CA LEU A 139 -1.36 -1.01 14.87
C LEU A 139 -0.29 -0.78 15.95
N ILE A 140 0.81 -0.10 15.62
CA ILE A 140 1.85 0.29 16.59
C ILE A 140 1.25 1.21 17.66
N GLN A 141 0.47 2.20 17.25
CA GLN A 141 -0.16 3.15 18.17
C GLN A 141 -1.11 2.46 19.16
N GLU A 142 -1.92 1.52 18.68
CA GLU A 142 -2.82 0.71 19.52
C GLU A 142 -2.07 -0.27 20.42
N ASN A 143 -0.88 -0.73 20.00
CA ASN A 143 -0.03 -1.64 20.77
C ASN A 143 1.00 -0.89 21.65
N HIS A 144 0.56 0.20 22.31
CA HIS A 144 1.41 1.01 23.21
C HIS A 144 2.75 1.45 22.59
N SER A 145 2.74 1.79 21.30
CA SER A 145 3.92 2.20 20.53
C SER A 145 5.02 1.13 20.39
N GLN A 146 4.70 -0.16 20.64
CA GLN A 146 5.64 -1.25 20.41
C GLN A 146 5.54 -1.74 18.96
N ASN A 147 6.63 -1.59 18.21
CA ASN A 147 6.76 -2.16 16.87
C ASN A 147 7.14 -3.64 16.92
N ASN A 148 6.22 -4.49 16.49
CA ASN A 148 6.36 -5.95 16.43
C ASN A 148 6.38 -6.48 14.99
N TYR A 149 6.55 -5.61 14.00
CA TYR A 149 6.40 -5.96 12.59
C TYR A 149 7.74 -5.97 11.87
N ASN A 150 8.05 -7.08 11.21
CA ASN A 150 9.10 -7.14 10.20
C ASN A 150 8.45 -6.87 8.85
N LEU A 151 8.82 -5.78 8.18
CA LEU A 151 8.15 -5.33 6.96
C LEU A 151 8.96 -5.71 5.74
N ILE A 152 8.28 -6.19 4.70
CA ILE A 152 8.88 -6.47 3.40
C ILE A 152 7.96 -5.90 2.31
N GLY A 153 8.53 -5.15 1.38
CA GLY A 153 7.84 -4.61 0.21
C GLY A 153 8.41 -5.18 -1.08
N ILE A 154 7.56 -5.49 -2.04
CA ILE A 154 7.93 -5.88 -3.39
C ILE A 154 7.19 -4.98 -4.37
N ASP A 155 7.91 -4.47 -5.35
CA ASP A 155 7.34 -3.78 -6.51
C ASP A 155 8.26 -4.01 -7.71
N ASN A 156 7.73 -3.90 -8.92
CA ASN A 156 8.54 -4.00 -10.14
C ASN A 156 8.98 -2.64 -10.67
N GLU A 157 8.47 -1.53 -10.10
CA GLU A 157 8.83 -0.17 -10.46
C GLU A 157 9.79 0.44 -9.43
N GLU A 158 11.06 0.58 -9.79
CA GLU A 158 12.12 1.15 -8.93
C GLU A 158 11.74 2.53 -8.37
N SER A 159 11.17 3.40 -9.21
CA SER A 159 10.77 4.75 -8.78
C SER A 159 9.67 4.77 -7.70
N LEU A 160 8.85 3.72 -7.58
CA LEU A 160 7.89 3.60 -6.50
C LEU A 160 8.56 3.12 -5.21
N LEU A 161 9.54 2.22 -5.34
CA LEU A 161 10.35 1.75 -4.21
C LEU A 161 11.18 2.86 -3.59
N ASP A 162 11.74 3.77 -4.40
CA ASP A 162 12.43 4.97 -3.90
C ASP A 162 11.50 5.82 -3.01
N LEU A 163 10.25 6.01 -3.45
CA LEU A 163 9.25 6.73 -2.66
C LEU A 163 8.81 5.93 -1.43
N ALA A 164 8.74 4.60 -1.54
CA ALA A 164 8.43 3.74 -0.41
C ALA A 164 9.53 3.80 0.67
N ASP A 165 10.80 3.86 0.27
CA ASP A 165 11.94 3.95 1.19
C ASP A 165 11.91 5.27 1.98
N ILE A 166 11.72 6.40 1.30
CA ILE A 166 11.54 7.70 1.95
C ILE A 166 10.33 7.67 2.89
N GLY A 167 9.21 7.11 2.43
CA GLY A 167 8.00 6.97 3.25
C GLY A 167 8.25 6.18 4.54
N ALA A 168 9.01 5.08 4.46
CA ALA A 168 9.38 4.29 5.62
C ALA A 168 10.28 5.07 6.58
N HIS A 169 11.30 5.75 6.06
CA HIS A 169 12.22 6.58 6.85
C HIS A 169 11.48 7.69 7.61
N LEU A 170 10.59 8.41 6.93
CA LEU A 170 9.75 9.45 7.54
C LEU A 170 8.84 8.90 8.66
N GLU A 171 8.41 7.65 8.55
CA GLU A 171 7.56 6.97 9.53
C GLU A 171 8.35 6.25 10.64
N ASP A 172 9.69 6.26 10.60
CA ASP A 172 10.56 5.45 11.49
C ASP A 172 10.31 3.94 11.38
N LEU A 173 10.00 3.49 10.17
CA LEU A 173 9.77 2.09 9.86
C LEU A 173 10.99 1.50 9.18
N LYS A 174 11.38 0.30 9.62
CA LYS A 174 12.37 -0.52 8.93
C LYS A 174 11.64 -1.46 7.99
N ILE A 175 12.06 -1.48 6.74
CA ILE A 175 11.48 -2.31 5.70
C ILE A 175 12.59 -2.83 4.77
N ASP A 176 12.46 -4.08 4.34
CA ASP A 176 13.25 -4.62 3.25
C ASP A 176 12.47 -4.46 1.93
N LEU A 177 13.05 -3.79 0.94
CA LEU A 177 12.42 -3.54 -0.36
C LEU A 177 13.09 -4.35 -1.47
N TYR A 178 12.29 -4.98 -2.32
CA TYR A 178 12.75 -5.82 -3.43
C TYR A 178 12.16 -5.36 -4.76
N CYS A 179 13.03 -4.95 -5.68
CA CYS A 179 12.66 -4.62 -7.05
C CYS A 179 12.55 -5.89 -7.91
N GLN A 180 11.36 -6.45 -8.05
CA GLN A 180 11.08 -7.64 -8.85
C GLN A 180 9.61 -7.76 -9.23
N ASP A 181 9.30 -8.59 -10.22
CA ASP A 181 7.93 -9.02 -10.45
C ASP A 181 7.46 -9.91 -9.30
N ALA A 182 6.46 -9.45 -8.53
CA ALA A 182 5.95 -10.21 -7.40
C ALA A 182 5.19 -11.48 -7.80
N LEU A 183 4.85 -11.66 -9.08
CA LEU A 183 4.37 -12.94 -9.55
C LEU A 183 5.50 -13.95 -9.69
N ASP A 184 6.78 -13.58 -9.68
CA ASP A 184 7.93 -14.50 -9.62
C ASP A 184 8.13 -15.16 -8.25
N PRO A 185 8.91 -16.27 -8.16
CA PRO A 185 9.18 -16.93 -6.90
C PRO A 185 9.83 -16.00 -5.88
N TRP A 186 9.27 -15.95 -4.67
CA TRP A 186 9.76 -15.09 -3.61
C TRP A 186 10.96 -15.73 -2.90
N MET A 187 12.08 -15.02 -2.88
CA MET A 187 13.30 -15.41 -2.15
C MET A 187 13.34 -14.82 -0.73
N ILE A 188 12.16 -14.67 -0.11
CA ILE A 188 11.97 -14.13 1.25
C ILE A 188 11.28 -15.16 2.13
N GLU A 189 11.31 -14.94 3.45
CA GLU A 189 10.53 -15.78 4.36
C GLU A 189 9.03 -15.69 4.05
N LYS A 190 8.31 -16.80 4.22
CA LYS A 190 6.85 -16.80 4.08
C LYS A 190 6.23 -15.77 5.03
N ALA A 191 5.16 -15.13 4.58
CA ALA A 191 4.50 -14.06 5.33
C ALA A 191 3.60 -14.63 6.45
N ASP A 192 3.63 -14.00 7.64
CA ASP A 192 2.58 -14.20 8.64
C ASP A 192 1.31 -13.46 8.23
N VAL A 193 1.49 -12.27 7.64
CA VAL A 193 0.42 -11.45 7.10
C VAL A 193 0.84 -10.87 5.76
N VAL A 194 -0.06 -10.93 4.77
CA VAL A 194 0.04 -10.16 3.55
C VAL A 194 -0.93 -9.00 3.62
N LEU A 195 -0.50 -7.81 3.25
CA LEU A 195 -1.32 -6.60 3.14
C LEU A 195 -1.01 -5.95 1.81
N SER A 196 -2.00 -5.72 0.95
CA SER A 196 -1.75 -5.13 -0.36
C SER A 196 -2.98 -4.50 -0.99
N ASP A 197 -2.78 -3.49 -1.83
CA ASP A 197 -3.76 -3.03 -2.81
C ASP A 197 -3.36 -3.57 -4.19
N LEU A 198 -4.06 -4.62 -4.64
CA LEU A 198 -3.60 -5.39 -5.79
C LEU A 198 -3.80 -4.64 -7.12
N PRO A 199 -2.84 -4.72 -8.05
CA PRO A 199 -2.98 -4.12 -9.37
C PRO A 199 -4.13 -4.77 -10.15
N VAL A 200 -4.95 -3.92 -10.77
CA VAL A 200 -6.12 -4.31 -11.55
C VAL A 200 -5.81 -4.16 -13.02
N GLY A 201 -5.84 -5.28 -13.75
CA GLY A 201 -5.59 -5.29 -15.18
C GLY A 201 -5.11 -6.65 -15.66
N TYR A 202 -4.49 -6.64 -16.83
CA TYR A 202 -3.88 -7.81 -17.43
C TYR A 202 -2.41 -7.90 -17.06
N TYR A 203 -1.97 -9.11 -16.75
CA TYR A 203 -0.56 -9.41 -16.57
C TYR A 203 0.10 -9.70 -17.93
N PRO A 204 1.18 -9.00 -18.30
CA PRO A 204 1.69 -9.04 -19.69
C PRO A 204 2.56 -10.27 -20.01
N LEU A 205 3.05 -11.02 -19.02
CA LEU A 205 3.99 -12.13 -19.25
C LEU A 205 3.27 -13.48 -19.24
N ASP A 206 2.66 -13.84 -20.38
CA ASP A 206 1.84 -15.05 -20.50
C ASP A 206 2.59 -16.35 -20.18
N ASN A 207 3.86 -16.47 -20.58
CA ASN A 207 4.68 -17.64 -20.25
C ASN A 207 4.83 -17.82 -18.74
N ASN A 208 4.88 -16.72 -18.01
CA ASN A 208 5.00 -16.73 -16.56
C ASN A 208 3.65 -17.05 -15.91
N ALA A 209 2.55 -16.57 -16.49
CA ALA A 209 1.19 -16.88 -16.05
C ALA A 209 0.87 -18.39 -16.10
N GLN A 210 1.41 -19.14 -17.06
CA GLN A 210 1.11 -20.57 -17.26
C GLN A 210 1.39 -21.47 -16.05
N ARG A 211 2.20 -21.03 -15.08
CA ARG A 211 2.46 -21.80 -13.86
C ARG A 211 1.32 -21.74 -12.83
N TYR A 212 0.37 -20.84 -13.02
CA TYR A 212 -0.75 -20.62 -12.12
C TYR A 212 -1.97 -21.44 -12.54
N GLU A 213 -2.70 -22.01 -11.58
CA GLU A 213 -3.96 -22.72 -11.79
C GLU A 213 -5.02 -21.81 -12.41
N ASN A 214 -5.03 -20.52 -12.05
CA ASN A 214 -6.02 -19.53 -12.50
C ASN A 214 -5.58 -18.67 -13.69
N HIS A 215 -4.61 -19.12 -14.50
CA HIS A 215 -4.26 -18.42 -15.73
C HIS A 215 -5.41 -18.43 -16.74
N ALA A 216 -5.50 -17.38 -17.57
CA ALA A 216 -6.47 -17.31 -18.64
C ALA A 216 -6.17 -18.34 -19.73
N LYS A 217 -7.21 -19.05 -20.19
CA LYS A 217 -7.09 -20.02 -21.29
C LYS A 217 -6.86 -19.36 -22.65
N GLU A 218 -7.29 -18.11 -22.80
CA GLU A 218 -7.12 -17.28 -23.99
C GLU A 218 -6.80 -15.84 -23.58
N GLY A 219 -5.84 -15.22 -24.27
CA GLY A 219 -5.38 -13.86 -23.97
C GLY A 219 -4.61 -13.76 -22.66
N HIS A 220 -4.44 -12.52 -22.18
CA HIS A 220 -3.71 -12.26 -20.95
C HIS A 220 -4.52 -12.63 -19.70
N SER A 221 -3.81 -13.11 -18.68
CA SER A 221 -4.39 -13.41 -17.37
C SER A 221 -4.66 -12.12 -16.58
N PHE A 222 -5.65 -12.14 -15.69
CA PHE A 222 -5.88 -11.03 -14.77
C PHE A 222 -4.81 -11.00 -13.68
N ALA A 223 -4.09 -9.88 -13.54
CA ALA A 223 -3.00 -9.74 -12.59
C ALA A 223 -3.46 -10.02 -11.15
N HIS A 224 -4.52 -9.35 -10.68
CA HIS A 224 -5.08 -9.54 -9.34
C HIS A 224 -5.47 -11.00 -9.01
N THR A 225 -5.91 -11.79 -10.00
CA THR A 225 -6.19 -13.22 -9.84
C THR A 225 -4.90 -14.02 -9.61
N LEU A 226 -3.87 -13.77 -10.42
CA LEU A 226 -2.56 -14.41 -10.26
C LEU A 226 -1.89 -14.01 -8.95
N PHE A 227 -2.00 -12.74 -8.55
CA PHE A 227 -1.50 -12.25 -7.26
C PHE A 227 -2.13 -13.02 -6.11
N ILE A 228 -3.46 -13.13 -6.06
CA ILE A 228 -4.12 -13.87 -4.96
C ILE A 228 -3.63 -15.33 -4.91
N GLU A 229 -3.43 -15.98 -6.06
CA GLU A 229 -2.87 -17.33 -6.08
C GLU A 229 -1.43 -17.39 -5.56
N GLN A 230 -0.58 -16.45 -5.97
CA GLN A 230 0.78 -16.31 -5.45
C GLN A 230 0.80 -16.12 -3.93
N LEU A 231 -0.16 -15.35 -3.40
CA LEU A 231 -0.29 -15.08 -1.98
C LEU A 231 -0.70 -16.31 -1.17
N VAL A 232 -1.65 -17.10 -1.70
CA VAL A 232 -2.04 -18.38 -1.08
C VAL A 232 -0.82 -19.30 -0.92
N ASN A 233 0.10 -19.31 -1.90
CA ASN A 233 1.30 -20.14 -1.88
C ASN A 233 2.39 -19.63 -0.92
N ASN A 234 2.51 -18.31 -0.77
CA ASN A 234 3.57 -17.66 0.02
C ASN A 234 3.17 -17.30 1.46
N LEU A 235 1.90 -17.41 1.82
CA LEU A 235 1.47 -17.32 3.21
C LEU A 235 1.92 -18.54 4.02
N LYS A 236 2.34 -18.30 5.27
CA LYS A 236 2.48 -19.38 6.25
C LYS A 236 1.13 -20.06 6.48
N ARG A 237 1.17 -21.28 7.01
CA ARG A 237 -0.02 -21.90 7.63
C ARG A 237 -0.57 -20.92 8.68
N ASP A 238 -1.89 -20.85 8.79
CA ASP A 238 -2.60 -19.91 9.69
C ASP A 238 -2.41 -18.42 9.39
N GLY A 239 -1.63 -18.06 8.36
CA GLY A 239 -1.34 -16.67 7.99
C GLY A 239 -2.54 -15.97 7.35
N PHE A 240 -2.56 -14.64 7.39
CA PHE A 240 -3.69 -13.83 6.93
C PHE A 240 -3.34 -13.01 5.68
N ALA A 241 -4.30 -12.79 4.79
CA ALA A 241 -4.22 -11.77 3.75
C ALA A 241 -5.28 -10.70 3.96
N PHE A 242 -4.89 -9.44 3.79
CA PHE A 242 -5.76 -8.27 3.76
C PHE A 242 -5.55 -7.56 2.42
N LEU A 243 -6.47 -7.76 1.49
CA LEU A 243 -6.29 -7.36 0.10
C LEU A 243 -7.35 -6.35 -0.30
N VAL A 244 -6.93 -5.23 -0.87
CA VAL A 244 -7.82 -4.37 -1.64
C VAL A 244 -7.85 -4.92 -3.06
N VAL A 245 -9.03 -5.33 -3.53
CA VAL A 245 -9.23 -6.07 -4.78
C VAL A 245 -10.35 -5.46 -5.60
N PRO A 246 -10.38 -5.63 -6.93
CA PRO A 246 -11.48 -5.14 -7.74
C PRO A 246 -12.77 -5.88 -7.35
N ARG A 247 -13.89 -5.16 -7.19
CA ARG A 247 -15.20 -5.76 -6.86
C ARG A 247 -15.64 -6.77 -7.92
N LEU A 248 -15.20 -6.57 -9.16
CA LEU A 248 -15.43 -7.49 -10.28
C LEU A 248 -14.84 -8.89 -10.03
N LEU A 249 -13.92 -9.07 -9.08
CA LEU A 249 -13.48 -10.39 -8.62
C LEU A 249 -14.66 -11.26 -8.14
N PHE A 250 -15.69 -10.64 -7.56
CA PHE A 250 -16.85 -11.31 -6.97
C PHE A 250 -18.06 -11.37 -7.90
N THR A 251 -18.16 -10.44 -8.86
CA THR A 251 -19.38 -10.26 -9.69
C THR A 251 -19.12 -10.40 -11.18
N GLY A 252 -17.86 -10.36 -11.61
CA GLY A 252 -17.44 -10.39 -13.01
C GLY A 252 -17.45 -11.79 -13.63
N LYS A 253 -17.05 -11.85 -14.89
CA LYS A 253 -16.90 -13.12 -15.63
C LYS A 253 -15.79 -13.96 -14.98
N GLY A 254 -16.07 -15.23 -14.72
CA GLY A 254 -15.12 -16.14 -14.06
C GLY A 254 -15.08 -16.06 -12.53
N SER A 255 -15.84 -15.12 -11.92
CA SER A 255 -15.90 -14.95 -10.46
C SER A 255 -16.30 -16.23 -9.73
N THR A 256 -17.33 -16.95 -10.19
CA THR A 256 -17.76 -18.20 -9.55
C THR A 256 -16.66 -19.26 -9.53
N GLU A 257 -15.93 -19.44 -10.63
CA GLU A 257 -14.84 -20.42 -10.74
C GLU A 257 -13.69 -20.03 -9.80
N PHE A 258 -13.26 -18.77 -9.86
CA PHE A 258 -12.19 -18.26 -9.02
C PHE A 258 -12.54 -18.29 -7.52
N MET A 259 -13.73 -17.87 -7.14
CA MET A 259 -14.16 -17.91 -5.73
C MET A 259 -14.34 -19.34 -5.21
N THR A 260 -14.77 -20.27 -6.08
CA THR A 260 -14.82 -21.70 -5.74
C THR A 260 -13.41 -22.25 -5.54
N TRP A 261 -12.45 -21.84 -6.37
CA TRP A 261 -11.04 -22.19 -6.20
C TRP A 261 -10.50 -21.62 -4.89
N LEU A 262 -10.71 -20.33 -4.63
CA LEU A 262 -10.21 -19.64 -3.44
C LEU A 262 -10.76 -20.27 -2.15
N ALA A 263 -12.08 -20.51 -2.07
CA ALA A 263 -12.72 -21.12 -0.90
C ALA A 263 -12.23 -22.56 -0.62
N LYS A 264 -11.65 -23.27 -1.60
CA LYS A 264 -11.00 -24.57 -1.37
C LYS A 264 -9.58 -24.45 -0.82
N LYS A 265 -8.93 -23.30 -1.02
CA LYS A 265 -7.53 -23.08 -0.67
C LYS A 265 -7.37 -22.36 0.66
N VAL A 266 -8.34 -21.54 1.07
CA VAL A 266 -8.27 -20.69 2.26
C VAL A 266 -9.64 -20.53 2.95
N ASN A 267 -9.60 -20.16 4.23
CA ASN A 267 -10.78 -19.74 4.98
C ASN A 267 -11.04 -18.24 4.76
N ILE A 268 -12.03 -17.91 3.93
CA ILE A 268 -12.43 -16.52 3.70
C ILE A 268 -13.03 -15.96 5.01
N GLN A 269 -12.53 -14.81 5.46
CA GLN A 269 -12.90 -14.19 6.73
C GLN A 269 -13.85 -13.00 6.53
N ALA A 270 -13.57 -12.15 5.53
CA ALA A 270 -14.37 -10.96 5.27
C ALA A 270 -14.34 -10.53 3.79
N ILE A 271 -15.46 -9.94 3.35
CA ILE A 271 -15.59 -9.19 2.10
C ILE A 271 -16.29 -7.88 2.44
N VAL A 272 -15.57 -6.76 2.30
CA VAL A 272 -16.07 -5.42 2.63
C VAL A 272 -16.04 -4.53 1.39
N ASP A 273 -17.21 -4.23 0.83
CA ASP A 273 -17.33 -3.30 -0.28
C ASP A 273 -17.02 -1.86 0.16
N LEU A 274 -16.08 -1.22 -0.53
CA LEU A 274 -15.81 0.21 -0.36
C LEU A 274 -16.92 1.03 -1.03
N PRO A 275 -17.19 2.28 -0.60
CA PRO A 275 -18.26 3.08 -1.15
C PRO A 275 -18.05 3.41 -2.63
N ASP A 276 -19.14 3.39 -3.39
CA ASP A 276 -19.12 3.57 -4.84
C ASP A 276 -18.62 4.96 -5.25
N ASN A 277 -18.84 5.98 -4.41
CA ASN A 277 -18.45 7.37 -4.66
C ASN A 277 -16.94 7.66 -4.46
N MET A 278 -16.14 6.65 -4.11
CA MET A 278 -14.68 6.74 -4.05
C MET A 278 -14.04 6.58 -5.44
N PHE A 279 -14.78 6.05 -6.41
CA PHE A 279 -14.23 5.63 -7.69
C PHE A 279 -14.92 6.37 -8.83
N SER A 280 -14.17 6.68 -9.89
CA SER A 280 -14.70 7.45 -11.03
C SER A 280 -15.70 6.64 -11.88
N ASN A 281 -15.62 5.31 -11.82
CA ASN A 281 -16.49 4.40 -12.55
C ASN A 281 -16.62 3.03 -11.84
N GLN A 282 -17.55 2.19 -12.32
CA GLN A 282 -17.82 0.87 -11.74
C GLN A 282 -16.64 -0.11 -11.85
N ILE A 283 -15.84 -0.04 -12.91
CA ILE A 283 -14.71 -0.96 -13.14
C ILE A 283 -13.62 -0.74 -12.08
N GLN A 284 -13.49 0.49 -11.58
CA GLN A 284 -12.55 0.86 -10.53
C GLN A 284 -13.04 0.55 -9.12
N GLN A 285 -14.30 0.12 -8.93
CA GLN A 285 -14.81 -0.18 -7.59
C GLN A 285 -14.00 -1.31 -6.95
N LYS A 286 -13.50 -1.06 -5.75
CA LYS A 286 -12.74 -2.03 -4.97
C LYS A 286 -13.50 -2.52 -3.74
N SER A 287 -13.08 -3.66 -3.23
CA SER A 287 -13.53 -4.25 -1.96
C SER A 287 -12.30 -4.72 -1.18
N ILE A 288 -12.44 -4.86 0.13
CA ILE A 288 -11.43 -5.51 0.97
C ILE A 288 -11.79 -6.99 1.08
N LEU A 289 -10.89 -7.85 0.64
CA LEU A 289 -10.94 -9.30 0.82
C LEU A 289 -9.98 -9.68 1.94
N VAL A 290 -10.49 -10.41 2.92
CA VAL A 290 -9.70 -10.97 4.01
C VAL A 290 -9.85 -12.47 4.02
N PHE A 291 -8.74 -13.20 4.05
CA PHE A 291 -8.74 -14.65 4.20
C PHE A 291 -7.59 -15.12 5.09
N GLN A 292 -7.73 -16.32 5.63
CA GLN A 292 -6.71 -17.00 6.42
C GLN A 292 -6.31 -18.29 5.69
N ASN A 293 -5.00 -18.51 5.53
CA ASN A 293 -4.49 -19.75 4.98
C ASN A 293 -4.79 -20.92 5.92
N HIS A 294 -5.02 -22.11 5.35
CA HIS A 294 -5.26 -23.30 6.16
C HIS A 294 -4.06 -23.61 7.06
N GLY A 295 -4.35 -24.12 8.25
CA GLY A 295 -3.37 -24.45 9.26
C GLY A 295 -4.02 -25.03 10.50
N ASP A 296 -3.23 -25.28 11.53
CA ASP A 296 -3.68 -25.99 12.73
C ASP A 296 -4.49 -25.07 13.66
N HIS A 297 -4.40 -23.76 13.45
CA HIS A 297 -5.08 -22.70 14.19
C HIS A 297 -5.98 -21.85 13.28
N ALA A 298 -6.24 -22.32 12.05
CA ALA A 298 -7.07 -21.62 11.10
C ALA A 298 -8.54 -21.74 11.53
N VAL A 299 -9.24 -20.60 11.59
CA VAL A 299 -10.61 -20.55 12.08
C VAL A 299 -11.55 -20.41 10.89
N GLU A 300 -12.36 -21.44 10.67
CA GLU A 300 -13.53 -21.35 9.79
C GLU A 300 -14.66 -20.66 10.55
N ARG A 301 -15.20 -19.59 9.97
CA ARG A 301 -16.24 -18.75 10.58
C ARG A 301 -17.16 -18.20 9.50
N GLU A 302 -18.33 -17.73 9.89
CA GLU A 302 -19.22 -17.04 8.95
C GLU A 302 -18.49 -15.85 8.33
N VAL A 303 -18.55 -15.70 7.00
CA VAL A 303 -17.86 -14.60 6.31
C VAL A 303 -18.49 -13.26 6.69
N LEU A 304 -17.69 -12.31 7.18
CA LEU A 304 -18.16 -10.94 7.37
C LEU A 304 -18.41 -10.29 6.00
N VAL A 305 -19.67 -10.12 5.63
CA VAL A 305 -20.06 -9.36 4.44
C VAL A 305 -20.59 -7.99 4.85
N ALA A 306 -19.96 -6.92 4.37
CA ALA A 306 -20.39 -5.55 4.63
C ALA A 306 -20.25 -4.65 3.40
N LYS A 307 -21.10 -3.64 3.30
CA LYS A 307 -20.97 -2.53 2.35
C LYS A 307 -20.88 -1.23 3.12
N LEU A 308 -19.92 -0.39 2.75
CA LEU A 308 -19.72 0.91 3.38
C LEU A 308 -20.44 1.99 2.56
N ASP A 309 -21.32 2.76 3.21
CA ASP A 309 -22.13 3.77 2.52
C ASP A 309 -21.35 5.05 2.19
N SER A 310 -20.43 5.45 3.07
CA SER A 310 -19.58 6.64 2.91
C SER A 310 -18.37 6.54 3.81
N LEU A 311 -17.23 7.05 3.34
CA LEU A 311 -16.00 7.15 4.13
C LEU A 311 -15.69 8.59 4.59
N LYS A 312 -16.58 9.55 4.26
CA LYS A 312 -16.37 10.98 4.54
C LYS A 312 -16.74 11.39 5.97
N GLY A 313 -17.27 10.48 6.79
CA GLY A 313 -17.75 10.82 8.14
C GLY A 313 -17.49 9.72 9.17
N PRO A 314 -17.23 10.10 10.44
CA PRO A 314 -16.91 9.16 11.51
C PRO A 314 -18.05 8.16 11.79
N LYS A 315 -19.30 8.52 11.48
CA LYS A 315 -20.48 7.66 11.72
C LYS A 315 -20.40 6.32 10.98
N SER A 316 -19.94 6.31 9.73
CA SER A 316 -19.86 5.07 8.95
C SER A 316 -18.81 4.12 9.50
N LEU A 317 -17.65 4.64 9.94
CA LEU A 317 -16.61 3.84 10.57
C LEU A 317 -17.05 3.29 11.93
N VAL A 318 -17.78 4.09 12.72
CA VAL A 318 -18.38 3.62 13.97
C VAL A 318 -19.39 2.50 13.72
N ALA A 319 -20.29 2.68 12.74
CA ALA A 319 -21.27 1.65 12.39
C ALA A 319 -20.60 0.36 11.89
N PHE A 320 -19.56 0.48 11.06
CA PHE A 320 -18.75 -0.66 10.65
C PHE A 320 -18.10 -1.36 11.85
N ASN A 321 -17.48 -0.61 12.76
CA ASN A 321 -16.82 -1.18 13.94
C ASN A 321 -17.83 -1.89 14.86
N MET A 322 -19.04 -1.36 15.04
CA MET A 322 -20.11 -2.05 15.76
C MET A 322 -20.45 -3.39 15.10
N LYS A 323 -20.69 -3.40 13.79
CA LYS A 323 -20.96 -4.63 13.04
C LYS A 323 -19.81 -5.63 13.11
N LEU A 324 -18.57 -5.16 13.04
CA LEU A 324 -17.37 -5.98 13.17
C LEU A 324 -17.27 -6.62 14.56
N ASN A 325 -17.57 -5.87 15.62
CA ASN A 325 -17.61 -6.40 16.98
C ASN A 325 -18.69 -7.46 17.13
N ASP A 326 -19.91 -7.21 16.64
CA ASP A 326 -21.01 -8.16 16.70
C ASP A 326 -20.68 -9.46 15.95
N TRP A 327 -20.10 -9.34 14.75
CA TRP A 327 -19.62 -10.48 13.98
C TRP A 327 -18.54 -11.26 14.71
N TYR A 328 -17.54 -10.57 15.26
CA TYR A 328 -16.44 -11.20 15.98
C TYR A 328 -16.92 -11.97 17.21
N HIS A 329 -17.86 -11.40 17.98
CA HIS A 329 -18.41 -12.06 19.17
C HIS A 329 -19.26 -13.28 18.85
N LYS A 330 -20.00 -13.27 17.74
CA LYS A 330 -20.79 -14.44 17.29
C LYS A 330 -19.94 -15.61 16.81
N ASN A 331 -18.70 -15.34 16.38
CA ASN A 331 -17.78 -16.31 15.79
C ASN A 331 -16.54 -16.56 16.67
N LYS A 332 -16.64 -16.29 17.99
CA LYS A 332 -15.53 -16.45 18.94
C LYS A 332 -15.47 -17.85 19.57
N ASP A 333 -16.55 -18.63 19.42
CA ASP A 333 -16.74 -19.96 20.01
C ASP A 333 -16.49 -21.08 18.99
#